data_AF-A0A0A6CX35-F1
#
_entry.id   AF-A0A0A6CX35-F1
#
_cell.length_a   1.000
_cell.length_b   1.000
_cell.length_c   1.000
_cell.angle_alpha   90.00
_cell.angle_beta   90.00
_cell.angle_gamma   90.00
#
_symmetry.space_group_name_H-M   'P 1'
#
loop_
_entity.id
_entity.type
_entity.pdbx_description
1 polymer ?
#
loop_
_entity_poly.entity_id
_entity_poly.type
_entity_poly.pdbx_seq_one_letter_code
_entity_poly.pdbx_strand_id
1 'polypeptide(L)'
;MTWAAGFALLRRFWWSVPMIGLLVALHFTRATLADRTATLKAERAAWSAEIAKAEQLRSDAEKRFAVQQSTALTTFADRLADREPIILRSTDTVRTYAQTTAGRAACLPADRVRGIDALDAELFANDPVSAGRGEEALHGDADAPAAGR
;
A
#
# COMPACT_ATOMS: atom_id res chain seq x y z
N MET A 1 -7.50 -63.56 -51.44
CA MET A 1 -7.73 -62.71 -52.63
C MET A 1 -6.41 -62.62 -53.40
N THR A 2 -6.34 -63.14 -54.61
CA THR A 2 -5.11 -63.16 -55.42
C THR A 2 -4.80 -61.74 -55.91
N TRP A 3 -3.53 -61.35 -55.86
CA TRP A 3 -3.05 -60.02 -56.27
C TRP A 3 -3.52 -59.60 -57.68
N ALA A 4 -3.71 -60.57 -58.59
CA ALA A 4 -4.24 -60.36 -59.94
C ALA A 4 -5.66 -59.78 -59.96
N ALA A 5 -6.54 -60.20 -59.03
CA ALA A 5 -7.90 -59.66 -58.94
C ALA A 5 -7.91 -58.21 -58.40
N GLY A 6 -6.97 -57.88 -57.50
CA GLY A 6 -6.78 -56.52 -57.00
C GLY A 6 -6.33 -55.54 -58.08
N PHE A 7 -5.37 -55.95 -58.93
CA PHE A 7 -4.92 -55.14 -60.06
C PHE A 7 -6.00 -54.93 -61.13
N ALA A 8 -6.86 -55.93 -61.38
CA ALA A 8 -7.98 -55.79 -62.32
C ALA A 8 -9.00 -54.73 -61.87
N LEU A 9 -9.31 -54.70 -60.56
CA LEU A 9 -10.17 -53.66 -59.96
C LEU A 9 -9.51 -52.29 -59.98
N LEU A 10 -8.22 -52.20 -59.64
CA LEU A 10 -7.47 -50.94 -59.68
C LEU A 10 -7.43 -50.35 -61.09
N ARG A 11 -7.27 -51.17 -62.14
CA ARG A 11 -7.33 -50.72 -63.54
C ARG A 11 -8.73 -50.27 -63.95
N ARG A 12 -9.79 -50.86 -63.37
CA ARG A 12 -11.19 -50.48 -63.68
C ARG A 12 -11.60 -49.17 -63.01
N PHE A 13 -11.09 -48.92 -61.80
CA PHE A 13 -11.44 -47.77 -60.96
C PHE A 13 -10.30 -46.76 -60.78
N TRP A 14 -9.27 -46.79 -61.64
CA TRP A 14 -8.12 -45.89 -61.52
C TRP A 14 -8.50 -44.39 -61.53
N TRP A 15 -9.60 -44.03 -62.21
CA TRP A 15 -10.15 -42.69 -62.26
C TRP A 15 -10.73 -42.19 -60.92
N SER A 16 -11.08 -43.09 -59.98
CA SER A 16 -11.58 -42.71 -58.66
C SER A 16 -10.45 -42.43 -57.65
N VAL A 17 -9.22 -42.87 -57.94
CA VAL A 17 -8.03 -42.61 -57.12
C VAL A 17 -7.82 -41.11 -56.84
N PRO A 18 -7.86 -40.18 -57.84
CA PRO A 18 -7.72 -38.76 -57.55
C PRO A 18 -8.85 -38.21 -56.68
N MET A 19 -10.09 -38.70 -56.85
CA MET A 19 -11.23 -38.28 -56.01
C MET A 19 -11.06 -38.73 -54.56
N ILE A 20 -10.59 -39.96 -54.33
CA ILE A 20 -10.28 -40.46 -52.99
C ILE A 20 -9.13 -39.64 -52.39
N GLY A 21 -8.09 -39.34 -53.15
CA GLY A 21 -6.98 -38.48 -52.71
C GLY A 21 -7.45 -37.10 -52.27
N LEU A 22 -8.35 -36.47 -53.04
CA LEU A 22 -8.95 -35.17 -52.69
C LEU A 22 -9.80 -35.25 -51.42
N LEU A 23 -10.59 -36.32 -51.24
CA LEU A 23 -11.39 -36.49 -50.02
C LEU A 23 -10.51 -36.68 -48.78
N VAL A 24 -9.43 -37.45 -48.90
CA VAL A 24 -8.45 -37.64 -47.83
C VAL A 24 -7.75 -36.32 -47.51
N ALA A 25 -7.29 -35.58 -48.51
CA ALA A 25 -6.68 -34.27 -48.33
C ALA A 25 -7.65 -33.26 -47.69
N LEU A 26 -8.92 -33.26 -48.10
CA LEU A 26 -9.97 -32.43 -47.51
C LEU A 26 -10.23 -32.80 -46.05
N HIS A 27 -10.19 -34.09 -45.72
CA HIS A 27 -10.36 -34.53 -44.34
C HIS A 27 -9.21 -34.07 -43.44
N PHE A 28 -7.97 -34.26 -43.87
CA PHE A 28 -6.79 -33.81 -43.11
C PHE A 28 -6.74 -32.28 -42.95
N THR A 29 -7.06 -31.52 -43.99
CA THR A 29 -7.14 -30.06 -43.91
C THR A 29 -8.23 -29.60 -42.94
N ARG A 30 -9.39 -30.25 -42.94
CA ARG A 30 -10.45 -29.94 -41.96
C ARG A 30 -10.04 -30.29 -40.52
N ALA A 31 -9.41 -31.45 -40.32
CA ALA A 31 -8.94 -31.87 -39.00
C ALA A 31 -7.88 -30.91 -38.43
N THR A 32 -6.89 -30.52 -39.25
CA THR A 32 -5.86 -29.57 -38.85
C THR A 32 -6.40 -28.17 -38.60
N LEU A 33 -7.38 -27.72 -39.39
CA LEU A 33 -8.06 -26.45 -39.13
C LEU A 33 -8.88 -26.51 -37.82
N ALA A 34 -9.62 -27.60 -37.58
CA ALA A 34 -10.40 -27.76 -36.36
C ALA A 34 -9.50 -27.72 -35.13
N ASP A 35 -8.38 -28.43 -35.14
CA ASP A 35 -7.39 -28.46 -34.07
C ASP A 35 -6.82 -27.06 -33.78
N ARG A 36 -6.33 -26.36 -34.82
CA ARG A 36 -5.83 -24.97 -34.66
C ARG A 36 -6.89 -24.02 -34.12
N THR A 37 -8.13 -24.14 -34.59
CA THR A 37 -9.22 -23.29 -34.10
C THR A 37 -9.59 -23.60 -32.65
N ALA A 38 -9.48 -24.87 -32.22
CA ALA A 38 -9.69 -25.25 -30.84
C ALA A 38 -8.61 -24.68 -29.94
N THR A 39 -7.33 -24.79 -30.34
CA THR A 39 -6.19 -24.22 -29.61
C THR A 39 -6.31 -22.70 -29.49
N LEU A 40 -6.58 -21.99 -30.59
CA LEU A 40 -6.75 -20.53 -30.55
C LEU A 40 -7.94 -20.09 -29.69
N LYS A 41 -9.03 -20.88 -29.67
CA LYS A 41 -10.17 -20.60 -28.76
C LYS A 41 -9.77 -20.81 -27.31
N ALA A 42 -9.05 -21.88 -27.00
CA ALA A 42 -8.57 -22.16 -25.65
C ALA A 42 -7.61 -21.07 -25.16
N GLU A 43 -6.65 -20.64 -25.99
CA GLU A 43 -5.72 -19.55 -25.69
C GLU A 43 -6.45 -18.22 -25.45
N ARG A 44 -7.41 -17.86 -26.33
CA ARG A 44 -8.22 -16.64 -26.13
C ARG A 44 -9.06 -16.70 -24.87
N ALA A 45 -9.64 -17.87 -24.55
CA ALA A 45 -10.40 -18.05 -23.34
C ALA A 45 -9.51 -17.88 -22.11
N ALA A 46 -8.33 -18.50 -22.09
CA ALA A 46 -7.35 -18.35 -21.02
C ALA A 46 -6.92 -16.89 -20.83
N TRP A 47 -6.56 -16.20 -21.92
CA TRP A 47 -6.16 -14.80 -21.88
C TRP A 47 -7.30 -13.88 -21.39
N SER A 48 -8.53 -14.11 -21.85
CA SER A 48 -9.69 -13.35 -21.37
C SER A 48 -9.97 -13.57 -19.89
N ALA A 49 -9.76 -14.80 -19.39
CA ALA A 49 -9.92 -15.13 -17.98
C ALA A 49 -8.83 -14.48 -17.12
N GLU A 50 -7.59 -14.39 -17.62
CA GLU A 50 -6.50 -13.67 -16.97
C GLU A 50 -6.78 -12.17 -16.88
N ILE A 51 -7.28 -11.55 -17.95
CA ILE A 51 -7.69 -10.14 -17.95
C ILE A 51 -8.79 -9.91 -16.92
N ALA A 52 -9.83 -10.77 -16.90
CA ALA A 52 -10.93 -10.65 -15.94
C ALA A 52 -10.43 -10.76 -14.50
N LYS A 53 -9.52 -11.69 -14.21
CA LYS A 53 -8.88 -11.82 -12.90
C LYS A 53 -8.05 -10.58 -12.54
N ALA A 54 -7.27 -10.05 -13.49
CA ALA A 54 -6.46 -8.86 -13.26
C ALA A 54 -7.33 -7.64 -12.94
N GLU A 55 -8.45 -7.48 -13.66
CA GLU A 55 -9.41 -6.40 -13.42
C GLU A 55 -10.09 -6.54 -12.05
N GLN A 56 -10.46 -7.76 -11.67
CA GLN A 56 -11.00 -8.03 -10.34
C GLN A 56 -10.00 -7.65 -9.24
N LEU A 57 -8.73 -8.04 -9.39
CA LEU A 57 -7.66 -7.70 -8.44
C LEU A 57 -7.46 -6.18 -8.31
N ARG A 58 -7.55 -5.44 -9.42
CA ARG A 58 -7.50 -3.96 -9.40
C ARG A 58 -8.67 -3.38 -8.62
N SER A 59 -9.89 -3.80 -8.94
CA SER A 59 -11.10 -3.31 -8.24
C SER A 59 -11.07 -3.64 -6.73
N ASP A 60 -10.53 -4.79 -6.35
CA ASP A 60 -10.40 -5.17 -4.94
C ASP A 60 -9.29 -4.38 -4.24
N ALA A 61 -8.20 -4.06 -4.93
CA ALA A 61 -7.16 -3.18 -4.41
C ALA A 61 -7.69 -1.76 -4.18
N GLU A 62 -8.47 -1.22 -5.11
CA GLU A 62 -9.10 0.10 -4.96
C GLU A 62 -10.05 0.15 -3.76
N LYS A 63 -10.90 -0.88 -3.59
CA LYS A 63 -11.79 -1.00 -2.41
C LYS A 63 -10.99 -1.05 -1.11
N ARG A 64 -9.94 -1.87 -1.05
CA ARG A 64 -9.08 -1.96 0.15
C ARG A 64 -8.41 -0.62 0.45
N PHE A 65 -7.95 0.09 -0.57
CA PHE A 65 -7.32 1.39 -0.38
C PHE A 65 -8.31 2.43 0.15
N ALA A 66 -9.55 2.46 -0.37
CA ALA A 66 -10.60 3.32 0.16
C ALA A 66 -10.92 3.02 1.63
N VAL A 67 -11.04 1.74 1.99
CA VAL A 67 -11.28 1.30 3.38
C VAL A 67 -10.10 1.67 4.30
N GLN A 68 -8.86 1.54 3.82
CA GLN A 68 -7.67 1.92 4.59
C GLN A 68 -7.66 3.43 4.85
N GLN A 69 -7.99 4.25 3.86
CA GLN A 69 -8.07 5.70 4.04
C GLN A 69 -9.15 6.09 5.04
N SER A 70 -10.37 5.55 4.90
CA SER A 70 -11.44 5.85 5.84
C SER A 70 -11.09 5.42 7.27
N THR A 71 -10.50 4.22 7.42
CA THR A 71 -10.07 3.70 8.72
C THR A 71 -8.97 4.57 9.35
N ALA A 72 -8.02 5.06 8.54
CA ALA A 72 -6.97 5.94 9.02
C ALA A 72 -7.53 7.28 9.53
N LEU A 73 -8.49 7.86 8.79
CA LEU A 73 -9.17 9.09 9.18
C LEU A 73 -9.99 8.92 10.45
N THR A 74 -10.77 7.85 10.57
CA THR A 74 -11.56 7.59 11.79
C THR A 74 -10.64 7.38 12.99
N THR A 75 -9.57 6.59 12.85
CA THR A 75 -8.59 6.36 13.91
C THR A 75 -7.89 7.65 14.35
N PHE A 76 -7.64 8.59 13.43
CA PHE A 76 -7.09 9.89 13.77
C PHE A 76 -8.10 10.76 14.53
N ALA A 77 -9.35 10.80 14.06
CA ALA A 77 -10.43 11.52 14.71
C ALA A 77 -10.68 11.00 16.14
N ASP A 78 -10.71 9.68 16.33
CA ASP A 78 -10.87 9.04 17.64
C ASP A 78 -9.73 9.44 18.58
N ARG A 79 -8.48 9.35 18.10
CA ARG A 79 -7.31 9.78 18.89
C ARG A 79 -7.34 11.27 19.25
N LEU A 80 -7.91 12.11 18.40
CA LEU A 80 -8.07 13.53 18.68
C LEU A 80 -9.15 13.76 19.74
N ALA A 81 -10.31 13.10 19.59
CA ALA A 81 -11.41 13.17 20.54
C ALA A 81 -10.99 12.70 21.95
N ASP A 82 -10.16 11.66 22.04
CA ASP A 82 -9.61 11.17 23.32
C ASP A 82 -8.65 12.18 23.98
N ARG A 83 -7.91 12.96 23.19
CA ARG A 83 -6.90 13.92 23.68
C ARG A 83 -7.46 15.31 23.96
N GLU A 84 -8.49 15.72 23.25
CA GLU A 84 -9.16 17.02 23.42
C GLU A 84 -9.49 17.37 24.88
N PRO A 85 -10.13 16.49 25.70
CA PRO A 85 -10.44 16.83 27.09
C PRO A 85 -9.19 17.01 27.95
N ILE A 86 -8.10 16.30 27.65
CA ILE A 86 -6.82 16.44 28.35
C ILE A 86 -6.18 17.78 28.01
N ILE A 87 -6.17 18.15 26.74
CA ILE A 87 -5.63 19.44 26.24
C ILE A 87 -6.42 20.61 26.85
N LEU A 88 -7.75 20.53 26.85
CA LEU A 88 -8.59 21.57 27.46
C LEU A 88 -8.34 21.67 28.96
N ARG A 89 -8.29 20.55 29.68
CA ARG A 89 -8.02 20.53 31.12
C ARG A 89 -6.64 21.08 31.46
N SER A 90 -5.59 20.67 30.75
CA SER A 90 -4.24 21.16 31.01
C SER A 90 -4.14 22.67 30.74
N THR A 91 -4.71 23.14 29.63
CA THR A 91 -4.74 24.57 29.28
C THR A 91 -5.47 25.39 30.33
N ASP A 92 -6.64 24.91 30.78
CA ASP A 92 -7.42 25.61 31.80
C ASP A 92 -6.72 25.59 33.17
N THR A 93 -6.05 24.49 33.50
CA THR A 93 -5.23 24.38 34.72
C THR A 93 -4.07 25.38 34.69
N VAL A 94 -3.35 25.49 33.57
CA VAL A 94 -2.26 26.46 33.39
C VAL A 94 -2.80 27.89 33.48
N ARG A 95 -3.93 28.18 32.83
CA ARG A 95 -4.59 29.49 32.90
C ARG A 95 -4.98 29.87 34.33
N THR A 96 -5.59 28.93 35.05
CA THR A 96 -6.01 29.11 36.44
C THR A 96 -4.80 29.33 37.34
N TYR A 97 -3.74 28.54 37.16
CA TYR A 97 -2.49 28.72 37.91
C TYR A 97 -1.83 30.07 37.62
N ALA A 98 -1.77 30.50 36.36
CA ALA A 98 -1.19 31.77 35.95
C ALA A 98 -1.93 32.99 36.54
N GLN A 99 -3.20 32.86 36.92
CA GLN A 99 -3.97 33.92 37.59
C GLN A 99 -3.66 34.03 39.09
N THR A 100 -3.07 32.98 39.70
CA THR A 100 -2.68 33.00 41.11
C THR A 100 -1.53 33.96 41.37
N THR A 101 -1.33 34.38 42.63
CA THR A 101 -0.19 35.22 43.02
C THR A 101 1.16 34.54 42.78
N ALA A 102 1.24 33.22 42.93
CA ALA A 102 2.43 32.43 42.65
C ALA A 102 2.71 32.33 41.14
N GLY A 103 1.68 32.15 40.31
CA GLY A 103 1.80 32.09 38.86
C GLY A 103 2.01 33.45 38.18
N ARG A 104 1.56 34.54 38.79
CA ARG A 104 1.81 35.92 38.34
C ARG A 104 3.17 36.47 38.73
N ALA A 105 3.90 35.79 39.62
CA ALA A 105 5.27 36.17 39.91
C ALA A 105 6.07 36.03 38.60
N ALA A 106 6.62 37.14 38.10
CA ALA A 106 7.63 37.10 37.05
C ALA A 106 8.70 36.11 37.48
N CYS A 107 9.22 35.33 36.52
CA CYS A 107 10.27 34.32 36.71
C CYS A 107 11.18 34.69 37.88
N LEU A 108 11.36 33.75 38.80
CA LEU A 108 12.07 33.96 40.07
C LEU A 108 13.29 34.87 39.85
N PRO A 109 13.54 35.86 40.72
CA PRO A 109 14.70 36.74 40.57
C PRO A 109 15.96 35.89 40.35
N ALA A 110 16.86 36.36 39.47
CA ALA A 110 18.00 35.56 38.98
C ALA A 110 18.80 34.86 40.10
N ASP A 111 18.85 35.43 41.30
CA ASP A 111 19.49 34.85 42.47
C ASP A 111 18.81 33.56 42.98
N ARG A 112 17.48 33.45 42.86
CA ARG A 112 16.75 32.20 43.18
C ARG A 112 16.97 31.13 42.12
N VAL A 113 17.10 31.50 40.85
CA VAL A 113 17.43 30.55 39.77
C VAL A 113 18.82 29.99 39.99
N ARG A 114 19.80 30.86 40.30
CA ARG A 114 21.16 30.44 40.70
C ARG A 114 21.19 29.54 41.92
N GLY A 115 20.30 29.78 42.90
CA GLY A 115 20.16 28.90 44.07
C GLY A 115 19.60 27.52 43.73
N ILE A 116 18.69 27.43 42.76
CA ILE A 116 18.19 26.14 42.25
C ILE A 116 19.27 25.44 41.44
N ASP A 117 19.99 26.14 40.56
CA ASP A 117 21.09 25.57 39.77
C ASP A 117 22.22 25.06 40.68
N ALA A 118 22.52 25.78 41.76
CA ALA A 118 23.49 25.34 42.77
C ALA A 118 23.00 24.10 43.53
N LEU A 119 21.72 24.06 43.91
CA LEU A 119 21.12 22.90 44.58
C LEU A 119 21.05 21.68 43.65
N ASP A 120 20.77 21.89 42.36
CA ASP A 120 20.75 20.85 41.34
C ASP A 120 22.16 20.30 41.10
N ALA A 121 23.15 21.18 41.00
CA ALA A 121 24.56 20.81 40.93
C ALA A 121 25.03 20.04 42.17
N GLU A 122 24.57 20.39 43.37
CA GLU A 122 24.84 19.65 44.61
C GLU A 122 24.15 18.27 44.62
N LEU A 123 22.89 18.21 44.18
CA LEU A 123 22.08 16.99 44.16
C LEU A 123 22.65 15.95 43.17
N PHE A 124 23.17 16.43 42.04
CA PHE A 124 23.75 15.59 40.98
C PHE A 124 25.29 15.57 40.98
N ALA A 125 25.95 16.13 42.01
CA ALA A 125 27.42 16.24 42.09
C ALA A 125 28.15 14.88 42.02
N ASN A 126 27.47 13.80 42.42
CA ASN A 126 28.02 12.45 42.46
C ASN A 126 27.42 11.51 41.42
N ASP A 127 26.51 11.99 40.57
CA ASP A 127 25.96 11.18 39.49
C ASP A 127 26.99 11.08 38.36
N PRO A 128 27.32 9.86 37.89
CA PRO A 128 28.20 9.70 36.75
C PRO A 128 27.53 10.36 35.53
N VAL A 129 28.29 11.22 34.83
CA VAL A 129 27.86 11.92 33.62
C VAL A 129 27.30 10.91 32.63
N SER A 130 25.97 10.75 32.60
CA SER A 130 25.30 10.06 31.51
C SER A 130 25.33 11.00 30.32
N ALA A 131 26.32 10.81 29.45
CA ALA A 131 26.32 11.36 28.10
C ALA A 131 25.02 10.90 27.41
N GLY A 132 24.02 11.78 27.35
CA GLY A 132 22.75 11.43 26.71
C GLY A 132 21.49 12.14 27.21
N ARG A 133 21.57 13.15 28.08
CA ARG A 133 20.39 13.95 28.46
C ARG A 133 20.27 15.21 27.58
N GLY A 134 19.86 14.99 26.33
CA GLY A 134 18.92 15.84 25.60
C GLY A 134 19.20 17.35 25.44
N GLU A 135 20.36 17.75 24.92
CA GLU A 135 20.48 19.07 24.28
C GLU A 135 19.82 19.13 22.87
N GLU A 136 19.27 18.01 22.39
CA GLU A 136 18.66 17.89 21.06
C GLU A 136 17.12 17.92 21.10
N ALA A 137 16.51 18.99 21.63
CA ALA A 137 15.12 19.37 21.31
C ALA A 137 14.70 20.76 21.86
N LEU A 138 15.47 21.80 21.57
CA LEU A 138 14.90 23.14 21.40
C LEU A 138 15.55 23.74 20.16
N HIS A 139 14.91 23.50 19.00
CA HIS A 139 15.16 24.35 17.85
C HIS A 139 14.72 25.76 18.24
N GLY A 140 15.70 26.65 18.39
CA GLY A 140 15.42 28.07 18.53
C GLY A 140 14.75 28.54 17.24
N ASP A 141 13.52 29.06 17.37
CA ASP A 141 12.96 29.95 16.36
C ASP A 141 13.83 31.21 16.34
N ALA A 142 14.89 31.15 15.55
CA ALA A 142 15.65 32.33 15.17
C ALA A 142 14.76 33.18 14.25
N ASP A 143 14.54 34.42 14.71
CA ASP A 143 14.06 35.57 13.94
C ASP A 143 12.59 35.58 13.48
N ALA A 144 11.68 35.70 14.44
CA ALA A 144 10.42 36.42 14.19
C ALA A 144 10.64 37.94 14.41
N PRO A 145 10.53 38.79 13.37
CA PRO A 145 10.70 40.24 13.55
C PRO A 145 9.61 40.83 14.43
N ALA A 146 9.99 41.77 15.30
CA ALA A 146 9.09 42.49 16.20
C ALA A 146 8.00 43.22 15.39
N ALA A 147 6.74 42.80 15.56
CA ALA A 147 5.60 43.55 15.06
C ALA A 147 5.53 44.91 15.78
N GLY A 148 5.75 45.98 15.00
CA GLY A 148 5.64 47.36 15.45
C GLY A 148 4.19 47.75 15.74
N ARG A 149 4.07 48.62 16.75
CA ARG A 149 2.95 49.48 17.19
C ARG A 149 1.67 49.53 16.35
#